data_AF-A0A927BMW4-F1
#
_entry.id   AF-A0A927BMW4-F1
#
_cell.length_a   1.000
_cell.length_b   1.000
_cell.length_c   1.000
_cell.angle_alpha   90.00
_cell.angle_beta   90.00
_cell.angle_gamma   90.00
#
_symmetry.space_group_name_H-M   'P 1'
#
loop_
_entity.id
_entity.type
_entity.pdbx_description
1 polymer ?
#
loop_
_entity_poly.entity_id
_entity_poly.type
_entity_poly.pdbx_seq_one_letter_code
_entity_poly.pdbx_strand_id
1 'polypeptide(L)'
;MSTTSSTSLGADFSYEAVTNRWLDTINNGENTVEQESAIVDALTAAQVEAFEEMLPEGCYWQIEEGSLLYTRQDIDAVDRKDLEHYLARSAEIVSERLPEIEPRALAEFEAKALAENS
;
A
#
# COMPACT_ATOMS: atom_id res chain seq x y z
N MET A 1 13.92 -10.35 24.85
CA MET A 1 14.04 -9.77 23.50
C MET A 1 12.93 -10.38 22.68
N SER A 2 12.03 -9.57 22.11
CA SER A 2 11.05 -10.09 21.15
C SER A 2 11.80 -10.32 19.84
N THR A 3 11.76 -11.55 19.31
CA THR A 3 12.32 -11.85 18.00
C THR A 3 11.29 -11.47 16.95
N THR A 4 11.62 -10.52 16.08
CA THR A 4 10.82 -10.25 14.89
C THR A 4 11.19 -11.28 13.82
N SER A 5 10.18 -11.90 13.23
CA SER A 5 10.32 -12.85 12.13
C SER A 5 9.65 -12.28 10.88
N SER A 6 10.07 -12.76 9.71
CA SER A 6 9.51 -12.35 8.43
C SER A 6 9.22 -13.57 7.55
N THR A 7 8.16 -13.47 6.75
CA THR A 7 7.82 -14.48 5.75
C THR A 7 7.49 -13.79 4.43
N SER A 8 8.11 -14.22 3.34
CA SER A 8 7.82 -13.69 2.01
C SER A 8 6.40 -14.03 1.58
N LEU A 9 5.70 -13.03 1.04
CA LEU A 9 4.35 -13.15 0.50
C LEU A 9 4.36 -13.31 -1.03
N GLY A 10 5.51 -13.39 -1.68
CA GLY A 10 5.61 -13.50 -3.13
C GLY A 10 5.30 -12.21 -3.88
N ALA A 11 5.44 -12.27 -5.21
CA ALA A 11 5.51 -11.09 -6.08
C ALA A 11 4.23 -10.22 -6.06
N ASP A 12 3.05 -10.82 -5.88
CA ASP A 12 1.77 -10.08 -5.90
C ASP A 12 1.61 -9.09 -4.73
N PHE A 13 2.42 -9.24 -3.67
CA PHE A 13 2.44 -8.40 -2.47
C PHE A 13 3.64 -7.44 -2.45
N SER A 14 4.40 -7.36 -3.55
CA SER A 14 5.51 -6.43 -3.67
C SER A 14 5.00 -5.02 -3.98
N TYR A 15 5.80 -4.01 -3.58
CA TYR A 15 5.58 -2.62 -3.93
C TYR A 15 5.32 -2.43 -5.43
N GLU A 16 6.18 -2.99 -6.28
CA GLU A 16 6.06 -2.91 -7.73
C GLU A 16 4.71 -3.46 -8.25
N ALA A 17 4.26 -4.61 -7.73
CA ALA A 17 2.99 -5.17 -8.17
C ALA A 17 1.80 -4.31 -7.75
N VAL A 18 1.83 -3.74 -6.54
CA VAL A 18 0.76 -2.91 -6.01
C VAL A 18 0.70 -1.56 -6.72
N THR A 19 1.84 -0.91 -6.92
CA THR A 19 1.93 0.39 -7.58
C THR A 19 1.53 0.30 -9.04
N ASN A 20 1.93 -0.77 -9.75
CA ASN A 20 1.49 -1.00 -11.13
C ASN A 20 -0.03 -1.17 -11.23
N ARG A 21 -0.68 -1.86 -10.28
CA ARG A 21 -2.15 -1.97 -10.25
C ARG A 21 -2.82 -0.62 -10.01
N TRP A 22 -2.26 0.22 -9.13
CA TRP A 22 -2.79 1.56 -8.92
C TRP A 22 -2.59 2.45 -10.13
N LEU A 23 -1.42 2.38 -10.77
CA LEU A 23 -1.15 3.08 -12.00
C LEU A 23 -2.17 2.70 -13.08
N ASP A 24 -2.40 1.40 -13.30
CA ASP A 24 -3.43 0.91 -14.23
C ASP A 24 -4.85 1.40 -13.87
N THR A 25 -5.12 1.66 -12.60
CA THR A 25 -6.41 2.15 -12.11
C THR A 25 -6.61 3.65 -12.40
N ILE A 26 -5.57 4.46 -12.22
CA ILE A 26 -5.66 5.93 -12.34
C ILE A 26 -5.24 6.46 -13.70
N ASN A 27 -4.56 5.67 -14.53
CA ASN A 27 -3.97 6.10 -15.80
C ASN A 27 -5.07 6.52 -16.80
N ASN A 28 -5.44 7.79 -16.73
CA ASN A 28 -6.41 8.47 -17.60
C ASN A 28 -5.72 9.46 -18.55
N GLY A 29 -4.39 9.66 -18.42
CA GLY A 29 -3.59 10.57 -19.24
C GLY A 29 -3.78 12.05 -18.93
N GLU A 30 -4.43 12.41 -17.82
CA GLU A 30 -4.70 13.80 -17.43
C GLU A 30 -3.61 14.40 -16.53
N ASN A 31 -2.83 13.57 -15.85
CA ASN A 31 -1.80 13.96 -14.90
C ASN A 31 -0.38 13.83 -15.49
N THR A 32 0.60 14.58 -14.98
CA THR A 32 2.01 14.33 -15.31
C THR A 32 2.51 13.06 -14.61
N VAL A 33 3.64 12.51 -15.08
CA VAL A 33 4.26 11.32 -14.46
C VAL A 33 4.53 11.53 -12.97
N GLU A 34 4.97 12.72 -12.57
CA GLU A 34 5.25 13.05 -11.17
C GLU A 34 3.97 13.12 -10.33
N GLN A 35 2.89 13.65 -10.90
CA GLN A 35 1.57 13.71 -10.26
C GLN A 35 0.97 12.31 -10.12
N GLU A 36 1.03 11.49 -11.18
CA GLU A 36 0.61 10.08 -11.14
C GLU A 36 1.39 9.31 -10.08
N SER A 37 2.71 9.49 -10.02
CA SER A 37 3.55 8.89 -8.97
C SER A 37 3.09 9.30 -7.57
N ALA A 38 2.82 10.59 -7.34
CA ALA A 38 2.35 11.06 -6.03
C ALA A 38 0.99 10.45 -5.63
N ILE A 39 0.08 10.30 -6.60
CA ILE A 39 -1.22 9.65 -6.37
C ILE A 39 -1.01 8.16 -6.08
N VAL A 40 -0.20 7.46 -6.87
CA VAL A 40 0.11 6.03 -6.67
C VAL A 40 0.75 5.78 -5.31
N ASP A 41 1.69 6.62 -4.88
CA ASP A 41 2.33 6.51 -3.57
C ASP A 41 1.29 6.66 -2.45
N ALA A 42 0.38 7.64 -2.57
CA ALA A 42 -0.69 7.87 -1.60
C ALA A 42 -1.71 6.71 -1.54
N LEU A 43 -2.08 6.15 -2.70
CA LEU A 43 -2.97 4.99 -2.79
C LEU A 43 -2.31 3.73 -2.22
N THR A 44 -1.02 3.53 -2.51
CA THR A 44 -0.25 2.41 -1.98
C THR A 44 -0.13 2.49 -0.46
N ALA A 45 0.18 3.66 0.08
CA ALA A 45 0.21 3.88 1.54
C ALA A 45 -1.15 3.60 2.18
N ALA A 46 -2.24 4.12 1.59
CA ALA A 46 -3.60 3.86 2.08
C ALA A 46 -3.98 2.37 2.00
N GLN A 47 -3.49 1.64 1.00
CA GLN A 47 -3.75 0.20 0.87
C GLN A 47 -2.97 -0.59 1.92
N VAL A 48 -1.73 -0.22 2.21
CA VAL A 48 -0.97 -0.83 3.31
C VAL A 48 -1.71 -0.66 4.63
N GLU A 49 -2.18 0.56 4.95
CA GLU A 49 -2.98 0.81 6.15
C GLU A 49 -4.23 -0.07 6.20
N ALA A 50 -5.03 -0.09 5.11
CA ALA A 50 -6.24 -0.90 5.05
C ALA A 50 -5.97 -2.41 5.15
N PHE A 51 -4.85 -2.88 4.58
CA PHE A 51 -4.43 -4.27 4.67
C PHE A 51 -4.03 -4.63 6.10
N GLU A 52 -3.22 -3.79 6.75
CA GLU A 52 -2.76 -4.01 8.13
C GLU A 52 -3.89 -3.98 9.15
N GLU A 53 -4.94 -3.18 8.94
CA GLU A 53 -6.16 -3.19 9.78
C GLU A 53 -6.88 -4.55 9.79
N MET A 54 -6.71 -5.36 8.75
CA MET A 54 -7.29 -6.71 8.66
C MET A 54 -6.35 -7.79 9.22
N LEU A 55 -5.07 -7.46 9.44
CA LEU A 55 -4.11 -8.41 9.97
C LEU A 55 -4.31 -8.63 11.48
N PRO A 56 -3.95 -9.81 12.01
CA PRO A 56 -3.88 -10.02 13.45
C PRO A 56 -2.91 -9.05 14.11
N GLU A 57 -3.20 -8.69 15.36
CA GLU A 57 -2.35 -7.80 16.16
C GLU A 57 -0.88 -8.28 16.17
N GLY A 58 0.04 -7.36 15.86
CA GLY A 58 1.47 -7.63 15.83
C GLY A 58 1.98 -8.23 14.52
N CYS A 59 1.15 -8.26 13.47
CA CYS A 59 1.53 -8.52 12.09
C CYS A 59 1.50 -7.21 11.27
N TYR A 60 2.48 -7.03 10.39
CA TYR A 60 2.63 -5.83 9.57
C TYR A 60 3.07 -6.21 8.16
N TRP A 61 2.60 -5.49 7.15
CA TRP A 61 3.00 -5.72 5.78
C TRP A 61 4.16 -4.83 5.40
N GLN A 62 5.33 -5.45 5.26
CA GLN A 62 6.51 -4.78 4.73
C GLN A 62 6.48 -4.85 3.20
N ILE A 63 5.72 -3.93 2.59
CA ILE A 63 5.45 -3.91 1.15
C ILE A 63 6.73 -3.82 0.28
N GLU A 64 7.72 -3.05 0.73
CA GLU A 64 9.02 -2.91 0.05
C GLU A 64 9.76 -4.24 -0.09
N GLU A 65 9.60 -5.14 0.88
CA GLU A 65 10.21 -6.47 0.89
C GLU A 65 9.23 -7.55 0.42
N GLY A 66 7.99 -7.20 0.08
CA GLY A 66 6.92 -8.14 -0.24
C GLY A 66 6.73 -9.20 0.85
N SER A 67 6.84 -8.81 2.12
CA SER A 67 6.95 -9.73 3.25
C SER A 67 6.01 -9.35 4.40
N LEU A 68 5.57 -10.36 5.15
CA LEU A 68 4.83 -10.17 6.40
C LEU A 68 5.81 -10.21 7.57
N LEU A 69 5.82 -9.15 8.37
CA LEU A 69 6.56 -9.07 9.63
C LEU A 69 5.67 -9.45 10.80
N TYR A 70 6.22 -10.16 11.77
CA TYR A 70 5.47 -10.58 12.95
C TYR A 70 6.36 -10.74 14.18
N THR A 71 5.77 -10.44 15.33
CA THR A 71 6.47 -10.39 16.63
C THR A 71 6.17 -11.58 17.55
N ARG A 72 5.32 -12.51 17.11
CA ARG A 72 4.86 -13.68 17.88
C ARG A 72 5.36 -14.98 17.25
N GLN A 73 5.81 -15.93 18.07
CA GLN A 73 6.38 -17.21 17.60
C GLN A 73 5.38 -18.14 16.89
N ASP A 74 4.07 -17.90 17.02
CA ASP A 74 3.01 -18.77 16.50
C ASP A 74 2.26 -18.13 15.31
N ILE A 75 2.93 -17.92 14.15
CA ILE A 75 2.24 -17.41 12.95
C ILE A 75 1.51 -18.48 12.12
N ASP A 76 1.12 -19.59 12.72
CA ASP A 76 0.16 -20.51 12.11
C ASP A 76 -1.22 -19.85 11.82
N ALA A 77 -1.40 -18.56 12.16
CA ALA A 77 -2.66 -17.85 12.20
C ALA A 77 -3.12 -17.15 10.91
N VAL A 78 -2.25 -16.91 9.90
CA VAL A 78 -2.69 -16.23 8.67
C VAL A 78 -2.52 -17.13 7.45
N ASP A 79 -3.63 -17.69 6.98
CA ASP A 79 -3.65 -18.50 5.77
C ASP A 79 -3.30 -17.61 4.57
N ARG A 80 -2.58 -18.19 3.60
CA ARG A 80 -2.31 -17.54 2.31
C ARG A 80 -3.59 -17.03 1.64
N LYS A 81 -4.68 -17.79 1.71
CA LYS A 81 -5.98 -17.39 1.15
C LYS A 81 -6.56 -16.17 1.84
N ASP A 82 -6.36 -16.03 3.14
CA ASP A 82 -6.79 -14.85 3.89
C ASP A 82 -5.97 -13.64 3.45
N LEU A 83 -4.66 -13.78 3.28
CA LEU A 83 -3.80 -12.71 2.76
C LEU A 83 -4.21 -12.26 1.35
N GLU A 84 -4.52 -13.20 0.44
CA GLU A 84 -5.00 -12.87 -0.90
C GLU A 84 -6.36 -12.15 -0.86
N HIS A 85 -7.24 -12.57 0.05
CA HIS A 85 -8.51 -11.90 0.29
C HIS A 85 -8.32 -10.49 0.86
N TYR A 86 -7.43 -10.31 1.84
CA TYR A 86 -7.11 -8.99 2.41
C TYR A 86 -6.46 -8.08 1.37
N LEU A 87 -5.63 -8.61 0.47
CA LEU A 87 -5.03 -7.83 -0.60
C LEU A 87 -6.10 -7.28 -1.55
N ALA A 88 -7.04 -8.13 -1.97
CA ALA A 88 -8.16 -7.68 -2.81
C ALA A 88 -9.07 -6.69 -2.06
N ARG A 89 -9.43 -7.01 -0.81
CA ARG A 89 -10.35 -6.18 -0.02
C ARG A 89 -9.76 -4.80 0.33
N SER A 90 -8.47 -4.74 0.64
CA SER A 90 -7.76 -3.48 0.89
C SER A 90 -7.77 -2.58 -0.34
N ALA A 91 -7.57 -3.16 -1.54
CA ALA A 91 -7.66 -2.43 -2.79
C ALA A 91 -9.09 -1.87 -3.01
N GLU A 92 -10.13 -2.66 -2.79
CA GLU A 92 -11.53 -2.19 -2.90
C GLU A 92 -11.81 -1.00 -1.98
N ILE A 93 -11.41 -1.10 -0.71
CA ILE A 93 -11.57 -0.03 0.29
C ILE A 93 -10.89 1.27 -0.18
N VAL A 94 -9.68 1.16 -0.75
CA VAL A 94 -8.95 2.32 -1.23
C VAL A 94 -9.55 2.88 -2.53
N SER A 95 -10.05 2.02 -3.43
CA SER A 95 -10.75 2.45 -4.64
C SER A 95 -12.01 3.26 -4.31
N GLU A 96 -12.75 2.87 -3.27
CA GLU A 96 -13.92 3.65 -2.79
C GLU A 96 -13.52 5.04 -2.26
N ARG A 97 -12.28 5.19 -1.76
CA ARG A 97 -11.72 6.44 -1.22
C ARG A 97 -10.92 7.24 -2.26
N LEU A 98 -10.81 6.76 -3.49
CA LEU A 98 -10.01 7.38 -4.55
C LEU A 98 -10.37 8.87 -4.77
N PRO A 99 -11.66 9.28 -4.83
CA PRO A 99 -12.03 10.69 -5.01
C PRO A 99 -11.58 11.62 -3.88
N GLU A 100 -11.21 11.07 -2.72
CA GLU A 100 -10.68 11.82 -1.57
C GLU A 100 -9.15 11.82 -1.55
N ILE A 101 -8.53 10.69 -1.90
CA ILE A 101 -7.07 10.50 -1.86
C ILE A 101 -6.38 11.28 -2.97
N GLU A 102 -6.90 11.21 -4.21
CA GLU A 102 -6.31 11.84 -5.39
C GLU A 102 -6.11 13.36 -5.25
N PRO A 103 -7.15 14.17 -4.96
CA PRO A 103 -6.96 15.62 -4.84
C PRO A 103 -6.06 16.02 -3.67
N ARG A 104 -6.05 15.21 -2.59
CA ARG A 104 -5.15 15.45 -1.45
C ARG A 104 -3.69 15.18 -1.82
N ALA A 105 -3.42 14.07 -2.50
CA ALA A 105 -2.08 13.72 -2.95
C ALA A 105 -1.51 14.77 -3.91
N LEU A 106 -2.34 15.27 -4.83
CA LEU A 106 -1.96 16.37 -5.73
C LEU A 106 -1.63 17.66 -4.96
N ALA A 107 -2.48 18.06 -4.01
CA ALA A 107 -2.23 19.26 -3.21
C ALA A 107 -0.93 19.16 -2.38
N GLU A 108 -0.63 18.00 -1.82
CA GLU A 108 0.61 17.74 -1.07
C GLU A 108 1.85 17.79 -1.99
N PHE A 109 1.76 17.19 -3.18
CA PHE A 109 2.81 17.25 -4.20
C PHE A 109 3.10 18.69 -4.63
N GLU A 110 2.07 19.48 -4.93
CA GLU A 110 2.21 20.89 -5.32
C GLU A 110 2.81 21.74 -4.20
N ALA A 111 2.37 21.53 -2.96
CA ALA A 111 2.92 22.23 -1.80
C ALA A 111 4.41 21.93 -1.61
N LYS A 112 4.82 20.67 -1.80
CA LYS A 112 6.23 20.26 -1.74
C LYS A 112 7.05 20.88 -2.86
N ALA A 113 6.55 20.86 -4.10
CA ALA A 113 7.22 21.46 -5.25
C ALA A 113 7.42 22.98 -5.07
N LEU A 114 6.47 23.67 -4.44
CA LEU A 114 6.61 25.10 -4.12
C LEU A 114 7.69 25.35 -3.06
N ALA A 115 7.74 24.50 -2.02
CA ALA A 115 8.71 24.62 -0.94
C ALA A 115 10.16 24.37 -1.39
N GLU A 116 10.38 23.46 -2.36
CA GLU A 116 11.72 23.13 -2.88
C GLU A 116 12.28 24.21 -3.84
N ASN A 117 11.42 25.08 -4.37
CA ASN A 117 11.78 26.16 -5.29
C ASN A 117 11.82 27.55 -4.64
N SER A 118 11.62 27.62 -3.31
CA SER A 118 11.65 28.86 -2.49
C SER A 118 12.96 28.98 -1.72
#